data_AF-A0A352PS51-F1
#
_entry.id   AF-A0A352PS51-F1
#
_cell.length_a   1.000
_cell.length_b   1.000
_cell.length_c   1.000
_cell.angle_alpha   90.00
_cell.angle_beta   90.00
_cell.angle_gamma   90.00
#
_symmetry.space_group_name_H-M   'P 1'
#
loop_
_entity.id
_entity.type
_entity.pdbx_description
1 polymer ?
#
loop_
_entity_poly.entity_id
_entity_poly.type
_entity_poly.pdbx_seq_one_letter_code
_entity_poly.pdbx_strand_id
1 'polypeptide(L)'
;MESDSKKPAKRYYRKRVELFRLIEKIKLWPSRTGVLHGIRSIERRGDTAVITTHCSRSFTANNSRNSRAARWLRNKLFIRTCSSCNIPDWKLDKYGSTRFHRSFGSQLESERTQQREWGKT
;
A
#
# COMPACT_ATOMS: atom_id res chain seq x y z
N MET A 1 -6.36 -0.74 -45.95
CA MET A 1 -7.42 -0.73 -44.92
C MET A 1 -6.74 -0.95 -43.58
N GLU A 2 -6.53 0.14 -42.84
CA GLU A 2 -5.82 0.19 -41.55
C GLU A 2 -6.56 -0.66 -40.51
N SER A 3 -5.87 -1.63 -39.88
CA SER A 3 -6.44 -2.45 -38.82
C SER A 3 -6.43 -1.69 -37.50
N ASP A 4 -7.60 -1.19 -37.08
CA ASP A 4 -7.79 -0.58 -35.76
C ASP A 4 -7.55 -1.63 -34.66
N SER A 5 -6.31 -1.64 -34.16
CA SER A 5 -5.87 -2.52 -33.10
C SER A 5 -6.54 -2.09 -31.80
N LYS A 6 -7.72 -2.68 -31.52
CA LYS A 6 -8.49 -2.45 -30.29
C LYS A 6 -7.57 -2.48 -29.08
N LYS A 7 -7.43 -1.32 -28.40
CA LYS A 7 -6.66 -1.21 -27.16
C LYS A 7 -7.14 -2.29 -26.18
N PRO A 8 -6.25 -3.13 -25.63
CA PRO A 8 -6.66 -4.22 -24.77
C PRO A 8 -7.45 -3.66 -23.58
N ALA A 9 -8.61 -4.27 -23.31
CA ALA A 9 -9.47 -3.87 -22.21
C ALA A 9 -8.68 -3.84 -20.90
N LYS A 10 -8.73 -2.70 -20.18
CA LYS A 10 -8.01 -2.51 -18.91
C LYS A 10 -8.52 -3.53 -17.87
N ARG A 11 -7.83 -4.67 -17.73
CA ARG A 11 -8.14 -5.71 -16.73
C ARG A 11 -7.62 -5.30 -15.36
N TYR A 12 -8.53 -5.04 -14.43
CA TYR A 12 -8.21 -4.75 -13.04
C TYR A 12 -8.08 -6.06 -12.24
N TYR A 13 -6.86 -6.57 -12.05
CA TYR A 13 -6.63 -7.65 -11.09
C TYR A 13 -6.72 -7.09 -9.65
N ARG A 14 -7.86 -7.32 -8.97
CA ARG A 14 -8.05 -7.02 -7.54
C ARG A 14 -7.27 -8.02 -6.68
N LYS A 15 -5.95 -7.86 -6.57
CA LYS A 15 -5.11 -8.77 -5.78
C LYS A 15 -5.21 -8.48 -4.29
N ARG A 16 -5.32 -9.55 -3.50
CA ARG A 16 -5.25 -9.54 -2.03
C ARG A 16 -3.79 -9.38 -1.58
N VAL A 17 -3.23 -8.18 -1.76
CA VAL A 17 -1.86 -7.84 -1.31
C VAL A 17 -1.85 -7.64 0.21
N GLU A 18 -0.76 -8.03 0.87
CA GLU A 18 -0.54 -7.82 2.31
C GLU A 18 -0.57 -6.32 2.66
N LEU A 19 -1.14 -5.98 3.81
CA LEU A 19 -1.29 -4.58 4.24
C LEU A 19 0.07 -3.88 4.29
N PHE A 20 1.09 -4.53 4.86
CA PHE A 20 2.41 -3.92 5.05
C PHE A 20 3.05 -3.53 3.73
N ARG A 21 2.94 -4.38 2.70
CA ARG A 21 3.43 -4.05 1.35
C ARG A 21 2.71 -2.85 0.74
N LEU A 22 1.41 -2.70 0.99
CA LEU A 22 0.63 -1.55 0.51
C LEU A 22 1.13 -0.25 1.15
N ILE A 23 1.27 -0.24 2.48
CA ILE A 23 1.65 0.97 3.22
C ILE A 23 3.13 1.32 3.05
N GLU A 24 4.01 0.34 2.85
CA GLU A 24 5.42 0.57 2.53
C GLU A 24 5.57 1.29 1.19
N LYS A 25 4.80 0.90 0.16
CA LYS A 25 4.82 1.57 -1.15
C LYS A 25 4.13 2.93 -1.14
N ILE A 26 2.93 2.99 -0.57
CA ILE A 26 2.06 4.17 -0.68
C ILE A 26 2.46 5.25 0.33
N LYS A 27 2.95 4.86 1.51
CA LYS A 27 3.25 5.75 2.65
C LYS A 27 2.06 6.64 3.05
N LEU A 28 0.84 6.09 2.96
CA LEU A 28 -0.41 6.71 3.42
C LEU A 28 -1.24 5.70 4.22
N TRP A 29 -2.05 6.20 5.14
CA TRP A 29 -2.92 5.40 6.00
C TRP A 29 -4.37 5.91 5.98
N PRO A 30 -5.34 5.07 5.61
CA PRO A 30 -6.75 5.40 5.77
C PRO A 30 -7.23 5.12 7.21
N SER A 31 -7.72 6.14 7.89
CA SER A 31 -8.36 5.97 9.20
C SER A 31 -9.74 5.29 9.06
N ARG A 32 -10.26 4.78 10.18
CA ARG A 32 -11.65 4.24 10.24
C ARG A 32 -12.71 5.32 9.98
N THR A 33 -12.37 6.60 10.12
CA THR A 33 -13.30 7.72 9.96
C THR A 33 -13.32 8.33 8.56
N GLY A 34 -12.58 7.76 7.58
CA GLY A 34 -12.52 8.37 6.25
C GLY A 34 -11.30 9.24 6.00
N VAL A 35 -10.47 9.50 7.01
CA VAL A 35 -9.39 10.48 6.92
C VAL A 35 -8.10 9.83 6.43
N LEU A 36 -7.52 10.38 5.37
CA LEU A 36 -6.25 9.93 4.83
C LEU A 36 -5.09 10.63 5.53
N HIS A 37 -4.18 9.84 6.11
CA HIS A 37 -3.00 10.31 6.82
C HIS A 37 -1.72 10.00 6.03
N GLY A 38 -0.72 10.86 6.16
CA GLY A 38 0.65 10.55 5.77
C GLY A 38 1.33 9.68 6.82
N ILE A 39 2.01 8.60 6.40
CA ILE A 39 2.79 7.76 7.30
C ILE A 39 4.21 8.32 7.41
N ARG A 40 4.68 8.54 8.64
CA ARG A 40 6.03 8.98 8.97
C ARG A 40 6.97 7.79 9.20
N SER A 41 6.57 6.82 10.02
CA SER A 41 7.35 5.61 10.28
C SER A 41 6.47 4.37 10.41
N ILE A 42 7.06 3.20 10.16
CA ILE A 42 6.44 1.89 10.29
C ILE A 42 7.46 1.00 11.01
N GLU A 43 7.13 0.58 12.22
CA GLU A 43 7.96 -0.31 13.03
C GLU A 43 7.32 -1.69 13.07
N ARG A 44 7.93 -2.67 12.39
CA ARG A 44 7.37 -4.02 12.26
C ARG A 44 7.83 -4.92 13.41
N ARG A 45 6.89 -5.66 13.99
CA ARG A 45 7.10 -6.69 15.01
C ARG A 45 6.35 -7.95 14.58
N GLY A 46 6.99 -8.78 13.77
CA GLY A 46 6.37 -9.95 13.15
C GLY A 46 5.18 -9.56 12.26
N ASP A 47 3.99 -10.07 12.61
CA ASP A 47 2.73 -9.80 11.91
C ASP A 47 2.00 -8.55 12.40
N THR A 48 2.55 -7.81 13.35
CA THR A 48 2.06 -6.50 13.78
C THR A 48 3.04 -5.40 13.41
N ALA A 49 2.54 -4.18 13.29
CA ALA A 49 3.37 -2.99 13.12
C ALA A 49 2.79 -1.82 13.88
N VAL A 50 3.66 -1.03 14.50
CA VAL A 50 3.34 0.29 15.03
C VAL A 50 3.55 1.29 13.90
N ILE A 51 2.50 2.01 13.54
CA ILE A 51 2.51 2.98 12.47
C ILE A 51 2.39 4.36 13.10
N THR A 52 3.34 5.24 12.81
CA THR A 52 3.33 6.63 13.24
C THR A 52 3.07 7.52 12.04
N THR A 53 2.10 8.41 12.16
CA THR A 53 1.71 9.36 11.12
C THR A 53 2.44 10.70 11.25
N HIS A 54 2.41 11.52 10.20
CA HIS A 54 2.99 12.87 10.26
C HIS A 54 2.28 13.79 11.25
N CYS A 55 1.00 13.53 11.57
CA CYS A 55 0.29 14.25 12.63
C CYS A 55 0.53 13.65 14.03
N SER A 56 1.62 12.90 14.21
CA SER A 56 2.07 12.32 15.48
C SER A 56 1.11 11.32 16.14
N ARG A 57 0.12 10.80 15.41
CA ARG A 57 -0.71 9.69 15.88
C ARG A 57 0.01 8.37 15.62
N SER A 58 0.01 7.51 16.62
CA SER A 58 0.55 6.15 16.54
C SER A 58 -0.51 5.11 16.83
N PHE A 59 -0.49 4.00 16.09
CA PHE A 59 -1.43 2.90 16.28
C PHE A 59 -0.85 1.58 15.78
N THR A 60 -1.34 0.48 16.34
CA THR A 60 -0.94 -0.88 15.95
C THR A 60 -1.85 -1.40 14.85
N ALA A 61 -1.27 -2.07 13.85
CA ALA A 61 -1.99 -2.75 12.79
C ALA A 61 -1.42 -4.15 12.53
N ASN A 62 -2.31 -5.10 12.27
CA ASN A 62 -1.93 -6.46 11.88
C ASN A 62 -1.76 -6.57 10.37
N ASN A 63 -0.85 -7.42 9.90
CA ASN A 63 -0.58 -7.65 8.49
C ASN A 63 -1.66 -8.50 7.82
N SER A 64 -2.85 -7.93 7.61
CA SER A 64 -3.97 -8.66 7.03
C SER A 64 -4.37 -8.11 5.65
N ARG A 65 -4.43 -9.01 4.67
CA ARG A 65 -4.95 -8.76 3.30
C ARG A 65 -6.42 -8.33 3.28
N ASN A 66 -7.17 -8.75 4.30
CA ASN A 66 -8.62 -8.55 4.41
C ASN A 66 -9.00 -7.38 5.34
N SER A 67 -8.01 -6.73 5.95
CA SER A 67 -8.24 -5.57 6.81
C SER A 67 -8.98 -4.45 6.06
N ARG A 68 -9.75 -3.65 6.81
CA ARG A 68 -10.43 -2.47 6.28
C ARG A 68 -9.43 -1.51 5.62
N ALA A 69 -8.29 -1.27 6.26
CA ALA A 69 -7.23 -0.42 5.73
C ALA A 69 -6.68 -0.96 4.40
N ALA A 70 -6.39 -2.26 4.29
CA ALA A 70 -5.92 -2.85 3.04
C ALA A 70 -6.95 -2.72 1.92
N ARG A 71 -8.24 -2.94 2.22
CA ARG A 71 -9.32 -2.78 1.24
C ARG A 71 -9.44 -1.33 0.76
N TRP A 72 -9.38 -0.38 1.68
CA TRP A 72 -9.45 1.04 1.38
C TRP A 72 -8.27 1.52 0.53
N LEU A 73 -7.05 1.11 0.88
CA LEU A 73 -5.85 1.42 0.10
C LEU A 73 -5.90 0.86 -1.32
N ARG A 74 -6.43 -0.37 -1.49
CA ARG A 74 -6.59 -1.00 -2.81
C ARG A 74 -7.65 -0.30 -3.65
N ASN A 75 -8.78 0.06 -3.03
CA ASN A 75 -9.91 0.68 -3.70
C ASN A 75 -9.81 2.22 -3.77
N LYS A 76 -8.73 2.80 -3.25
CA LYS A 76 -8.50 4.26 -3.20
C LYS A 76 -9.59 5.03 -2.47
N LEU A 77 -10.14 4.42 -1.41
CA LEU A 77 -11.24 4.99 -0.65
C LEU A 77 -10.73 5.88 0.48
N PHE A 78 -11.18 7.13 0.48
CA PHE A 78 -11.07 8.08 1.58
C PHE A 78 -12.16 9.16 1.39
N ILE A 79 -12.53 9.83 2.48
CA ILE A 79 -13.51 10.93 2.47
C ILE A 79 -12.80 12.27 2.35
N ARG A 80 -11.72 12.44 3.11
CA ARG A 80 -10.93 13.68 3.15
C ARG A 80 -9.49 13.41 3.56
N THR A 81 -8.60 14.35 3.29
CA THR A 81 -7.21 14.31 3.76
C THR A 81 -7.09 14.92 5.17
N CYS A 82 -6.07 14.51 5.92
CA CYS A 82 -5.76 15.11 7.20
C CYS A 82 -5.04 16.45 7.00
N SER A 83 -5.64 17.54 7.50
CA SER A 83 -5.05 18.89 7.46
C SER A 83 -3.67 18.94 8.12
N SER A 84 -3.50 18.34 9.31
CA SER A 84 -2.22 18.32 10.02
C SER A 84 -1.13 17.49 9.35
N CYS A 85 -1.50 16.50 8.51
CA CYS A 85 -0.49 15.74 7.75
C CYS A 85 0.01 16.49 6.52
N ASN A 86 -0.72 17.52 6.08
CA ASN A 86 -0.45 18.32 4.89
C ASN A 86 0.05 17.48 3.70
N ILE A 87 -0.76 16.51 3.28
CA ILE A 87 -0.38 15.58 2.20
C ILE A 87 -0.34 16.39 0.90
N PRO A 88 0.82 16.48 0.21
CA PRO A 88 0.92 17.24 -1.03
C PRO A 88 0.05 16.66 -2.16
N ASP A 89 -0.46 17.52 -3.04
CA ASP A 89 -1.36 17.14 -4.13
C ASP A 89 -0.72 16.11 -5.07
N TRP A 90 0.55 16.29 -5.43
CA TRP A 90 1.27 15.32 -6.27
C TRP A 90 1.26 13.90 -5.68
N LYS A 91 1.23 13.77 -4.34
CA LYS A 91 1.20 12.48 -3.66
C LYS A 91 -0.20 11.87 -3.70
N LEU A 92 -1.25 12.70 -3.69
CA LEU A 92 -2.63 12.27 -3.90
C LEU A 92 -2.84 11.80 -5.34
N ASP A 93 -2.32 12.54 -6.32
CA ASP A 93 -2.37 12.17 -7.74
C ASP A 93 -1.62 10.85 -7.99
N LYS A 94 -0.41 10.74 -7.43
CA LYS A 94 0.36 9.49 -7.45
C LYS A 94 -0.41 8.35 -6.78
N TYR A 95 -1.06 8.60 -5.65
CA TYR A 95 -1.86 7.59 -4.96
C TYR A 95 -3.05 7.11 -5.80
N GLY A 96 -3.80 8.03 -6.43
CA GLY A 96 -4.95 7.73 -7.28
C GLY A 96 -4.55 6.95 -8.55
N SER A 97 -3.43 7.30 -9.16
CA SER A 97 -2.87 6.63 -10.34
C SER A 97 -2.15 5.30 -10.02
N THR A 98 -1.67 5.10 -8.79
CA THR A 98 -0.91 3.90 -8.41
C THR A 98 -1.71 2.62 -8.63
N ARG A 99 -1.17 1.75 -9.49
CA ARG A 99 -1.64 0.37 -9.73
C ARG A 99 -0.65 -0.64 -9.16
N PHE A 100 -1.16 -1.81 -8.75
CA PHE A 100 -0.36 -2.94 -8.29
C PHE A 100 -0.38 -4.04 -9.37
N HIS A 101 0.78 -4.35 -9.95
CA HIS A 101 0.92 -5.40 -10.96
C HIS A 101 1.05 -6.80 -10.32
N ARG A 102 0.88 -7.87 -11.11
CA ARG A 102 0.88 -9.27 -10.65
C ARG A 102 2.17 -9.70 -9.96
N SER A 103 3.31 -9.18 -10.40
CA SER A 103 4.64 -9.46 -9.86
C SER A 103 5.00 -8.62 -8.63
N PHE A 104 4.17 -7.63 -8.27
CA PHE A 104 4.46 -6.74 -7.15
C PHE A 104 4.24 -7.51 -5.82
N GLY A 105 5.31 -8.13 -5.32
CA GLY A 105 5.34 -8.94 -4.10
C GLY A 105 6.02 -10.29 -4.25
N SER A 106 6.10 -10.86 -5.46
CA SER A 106 6.79 -12.14 -5.71
C SER A 106 8.32 -11.98 -5.73
N GLN A 107 8.81 -10.82 -6.16
CA GLN A 107 10.25 -10.52 -6.22
C GLN A 107 10.90 -10.32 -4.83
N LEU A 108 10.09 -9.97 -3.82
CA LEU A 108 10.56 -9.83 -2.43
C LEU A 108 10.43 -11.15 -1.63
N GLU A 109 9.76 -12.17 -2.17
CA GLU A 109 9.82 -13.55 -1.63
C GLU A 109 11.16 -14.17 -2.01
N SER A 110 11.60 -14.02 -3.27
CA SER A 110 12.89 -14.55 -3.73
C SER A 110 14.08 -13.98 -2.95
N GLU A 111 14.11 -12.67 -2.68
CA GLU A 111 15.22 -12.05 -1.92
C GLU A 111 15.28 -12.50 -0.45
N ARG A 112 14.14 -12.74 0.19
CA ARG A 112 14.07 -13.21 1.59
C ARG A 112 14.37 -14.70 1.72
N THR A 113 14.05 -15.49 0.69
CA THR A 113 14.49 -16.89 0.59
C THR A 113 16.01 -16.96 0.34
N GLN A 114 16.54 -16.15 -0.59
CA GLN A 114 17.98 -16.08 -0.87
C GLN A 114 18.82 -15.67 0.35
N GLN A 115 18.39 -14.69 1.14
CA GLN A 115 19.10 -14.29 2.37
C GLN A 115 19.06 -15.34 3.48
N ARG A 116 18.00 -16.17 3.55
CA ARG A 116 17.88 -17.28 4.51
C ARG A 116 18.71 -18.50 4.12
N GLU A 117 19.00 -18.66 2.83
CA GLU A 117 19.83 -19.74 2.29
C GLU A 117 21.32 -19.39 2.35
N TRP A 118 21.69 -18.12 2.12
CA TRP A 118 23.09 -17.65 2.23
C TRP A 118 23.61 -17.59 3.67
N GLY A 119 22.75 -17.45 4.67
CA GLY A 119 23.11 -17.44 6.10
C GLY A 119 23.19 -18.82 6.77
N LYS A 120 23.19 -19.91 5.99
CA LYS A 120 23.30 -21.30 6.47
C LYS A 120 24.63 -21.99 6.12
N THR A 121 25.61 -21.22 5.66
CA THR A 121 27.02 -21.60 5.51
C THR A 121 27.85 -20.76 6.46
#